data_AF-A0A7W0HMA5-F1
#
_entry.id   AF-A0A7W0HMA5-F1
#
_cell.length_a   1.000
_cell.length_b   1.000
_cell.length_c   1.000
_cell.angle_alpha   90.00
_cell.angle_beta   90.00
_cell.angle_gamma   90.00
#
_symmetry.space_group_name_H-M   'P 1'
#
loop_
_entity.id
_entity.type
_entity.pdbx_description
1 polymer ?
#
loop_
_entity_poly.entity_id
_entity_poly.type
_entity_poly.pdbx_seq_one_letter_code
_entity_poly.pdbx_strand_id
1 'polypeptide(L)' 'MDSLKNFNFKRKLEPESLQEFCDRWGLPVSWGYRYTRKTGKDRLPHIKAGKYIKIIPDEGDAWMLNRGRC' A
#
# COMPACT_ATOMS: atom_id res chain seq x y z
N MET A 1 23.03 15.67 15.45
CA MET A 1 22.89 15.67 13.97
C MET A 1 21.61 14.95 13.64
N ASP A 2 20.60 15.80 13.56
CA ASP A 2 19.18 15.58 13.33
C ASP A 2 18.89 14.72 12.12
N SER A 3 17.95 13.79 12.27
CA SER A 3 16.67 13.84 11.57
C SER A 3 15.95 12.52 11.77
N LEU A 4 15.26 12.38 12.92
CA LEU A 4 14.08 11.51 12.96
C LEU A 4 13.12 12.10 11.94
N LYS A 5 13.13 11.52 10.73
CA LYS A 5 12.27 11.95 9.63
C LYS A 5 10.84 11.86 10.13
N ASN A 6 10.25 13.05 10.30
CA ASN A 6 8.87 13.24 10.70
C ASN A 6 7.96 12.36 9.84
N PHE A 7 7.50 11.23 10.39
CA PHE A 7 6.36 10.50 9.85
C PHE A 7 5.12 11.35 10.11
N ASN A 8 4.93 12.35 9.25
CA ASN A 8 3.73 13.15 9.24
C ASN A 8 2.59 12.23 8.77
N PHE A 9 1.95 11.56 9.73
CA PHE A 9 0.78 10.70 9.58
C PHE A 9 -0.46 11.55 9.25
N LYS A 10 -0.32 12.49 8.31
CA LYS A 10 -1.46 13.19 7.75
C LYS A 10 -2.17 12.15 6.89
N ARG A 11 -3.16 11.46 7.48
CA ARG A 11 -3.99 10.44 6.83
C ARG A 11 -4.37 10.96 5.44
N LYS A 12 -3.70 10.43 4.40
CA LYS A 12 -4.09 10.72 3.03
C LYS A 12 -5.39 9.96 2.83
N LEU A 13 -6.50 10.70 2.80
CA LEU A 13 -7.80 10.16 2.42
C LEU A 13 -7.85 9.84 0.92
N GLU A 14 -6.89 10.36 0.14
CA GLU A 14 -6.83 10.18 -1.31
C GLU A 14 -6.24 8.81 -1.67
N PRO A 15 -6.92 8.03 -2.54
CA PRO A 15 -6.38 6.78 -3.04
C PRO A 15 -5.07 6.97 -3.80
N GLU A 16 -4.03 6.26 -3.36
CA GLU A 16 -2.72 6.29 -4.01
C GLU A 16 -2.61 5.22 -5.09
N SER A 17 -1.65 5.39 -6.01
CA SER A 17 -1.32 4.35 -6.98
C SER A 17 -0.62 3.16 -6.30
N LEU A 18 -0.65 2.01 -6.96
CA LEU A 18 0.10 0.84 -6.51
C LEU A 18 1.61 1.11 -6.37
N GLN A 19 2.17 1.97 -7.23
CA GLN A 19 3.57 2.36 -7.17
C GLN A 19 3.87 3.15 -5.90
N GLU A 20 3.09 4.21 -5.62
CA GLU A 20 3.25 5.03 -4.41
C GLU A 20 3.12 4.19 -3.12
N PHE A 21 2.15 3.28 -3.09
CA PHE A 21 2.00 2.34 -1.97
C PHE A 21 3.25 1.45 -1.80
N CYS A 22 3.75 0.88 -2.89
CA CYS A 22 4.94 0.02 -2.83
C CYS A 22 6.19 0.80 -2.42
N ASP A 23 6.40 2.00 -2.94
CA ASP A 23 7.53 2.86 -2.60
C ASP A 23 7.52 3.23 -1.11
N ARG A 24 6.33 3.54 -0.56
CA ARG A 24 6.14 3.86 0.85
C ARG A 24 6.48 2.69 1.78
N TRP A 25 6.19 1.46 1.35
CA TRP A 25 6.51 0.23 2.07
C TRP A 25 7.89 -0.36 1.73
N GLY A 26 8.67 0.28 0.85
CA GLY A 26 9.98 -0.21 0.42
C GLY A 26 9.91 -1.53 -0.35
N LEU A 27 8.85 -1.73 -1.14
CA LEU A 27 8.57 -2.95 -1.88
C LEU A 27 8.72 -2.76 -3.38
N PRO A 28 9.17 -3.79 -4.13
CA PRO A 28 9.12 -3.75 -5.59
C PRO A 28 7.67 -3.67 -6.08
N VAL A 29 7.37 -2.86 -7.10
CA VAL A 29 6.00 -2.79 -7.67
C VAL A 29 5.49 -4.14 -8.19
N SER A 30 6.39 -5.02 -8.65
CA SER A 30 6.07 -6.39 -9.06
C SER A 30 5.51 -7.24 -7.91
N TRP A 31 5.95 -6.98 -6.67
CA TRP A 31 5.37 -7.56 -5.47
C TRP A 31 3.92 -7.08 -5.32
N GLY A 32 3.65 -5.78 -5.50
CA GLY A 32 2.28 -5.23 -5.45
C GLY A 32 1.35 -5.87 -6.48
N TYR A 33 1.82 -6.02 -7.73
CA TYR A 33 1.06 -6.68 -8.78
C TYR A 33 0.79 -8.17 -8.48
N ARG A 34 1.75 -8.86 -7.84
CA ARG A 34 1.57 -10.25 -7.42
C ARG A 34 0.40 -10.39 -6.44
N TYR A 35 0.27 -9.48 -5.46
CA TYR A 35 -0.76 -9.56 -4.42
C TYR A 35 -2.12 -8.99 -4.85
N THR A 36 -2.16 -8.04 -5.77
CA THR A 36 -3.43 -7.56 -6.36
C THR A 36 -4.13 -8.63 -7.22
N ARG A 37 -3.37 -9.59 -7.75
CA ARG A 37 -3.88 -10.75 -8.52
C ARG A 37 -4.28 -11.95 -7.66
N LYS A 38 -4.01 -11.94 -6.35
CA LYS A 38 -4.45 -13.00 -5.43
C LYS A 38 -5.95 -12.90 -5.16
N THR A 39 -6.49 -13.91 -4.51
CA THR A 39 -7.90 -13.99 -4.10
C THR A 39 -7.99 -14.13 -2.58
N GLY A 40 -9.16 -13.78 -2.02
CA GLY A 40 -9.42 -13.90 -0.59
C GLY A 40 -8.49 -13.03 0.27
N LYS A 41 -8.09 -13.55 1.44
CA LYS A 41 -7.31 -12.84 2.46
C LYS A 41 -5.90 -12.46 2.01
N ASP A 42 -5.36 -13.16 1.02
CA ASP A 42 -4.05 -12.86 0.42
C ASP A 42 -4.09 -11.74 -0.61
N ARG A 43 -5.28 -11.24 -0.97
CA ARG A 43 -5.42 -10.15 -1.93
C ARG A 43 -5.15 -8.82 -1.25
N LEU A 44 -4.20 -8.05 -1.80
CA LEU A 44 -3.99 -6.66 -1.38
C LEU A 44 -5.29 -5.86 -1.63
N PRO A 45 -5.87 -5.18 -0.62
CA PRO A 45 -7.05 -4.35 -0.80
C PRO A 45 -6.80 -3.25 -1.84
N HIS A 46 -7.66 -3.17 -2.85
CA HIS A 46 -7.54 -2.17 -3.90
C HIS A 46 -8.87 -1.94 -4.62
N ILE A 47 -8.99 -0.75 -5.19
CA ILE A 47 -10.04 -0.37 -6.11
C ILE A 47 -9.51 -0.48 -7.54
N LYS A 48 -10.29 -1.09 -8.44
CA LYS A 48 -10.04 -1.01 -9.88
C LYS A 48 -10.72 0.24 -10.45
N ALA A 49 -9.92 1.20 -10.89
CA ALA A 49 -10.40 2.41 -11.58
C ALA A 49 -10.05 2.29 -13.07
N GLY A 50 -10.89 1.56 -13.81
CA GLY A 50 -10.61 1.18 -15.19
C GLY A 50 -9.34 0.34 -15.30
N LYS A 51 -8.33 0.83 -16.02
CA LYS A 51 -7.02 0.16 -16.14
C LYS A 51 -6.09 0.35 -14.94
N TYR A 52 -6.46 1.19 -13.98
CA TYR A 52 -5.59 1.56 -12.85
C TYR A 52 -5.97 0.82 -11.57
N ILE A 53 -4.95 0.51 -10.77
CA ILE A 53 -5.10 -0.01 -9.41
C ILE A 53 -4.87 1.16 -8.45
N LYS A 54 -5.86 1.39 -7.58
CA LYS A 54 -5.81 2.40 -6.53
C LYS A 54 -5.86 1.73 -5.17
N ILE A 55 -4.98 2.15 -4.27
CA ILE A 55 -4.89 1.67 -2.89
C ILE A 55 -5.48 2.74 -1.99
N ILE A 56 -6.44 2.38 -1.16
CA ILE A 56 -6.83 3.22 -0.03
C ILE A 56 -5.73 3.02 1.02
N PRO A 57 -4.96 4.07 1.39
CA PRO A 57 -3.80 3.91 2.26
C PRO A 57 -4.11 3.18 3.56
N ASP A 58 -5.20 3.54 4.24
CA ASP A 58 -5.59 2.93 5.52
C ASP A 58 -5.87 1.42 5.39
N GLU A 59 -6.56 0.98 4.32
CA GLU A 59 -6.85 -0.44 4.09
C GLU A 59 -5.59 -1.23 3.69
N GLY A 60 -4.76 -0.64 2.82
CA GLY A 60 -3.51 -1.25 2.39
C GLY A 60 -2.54 -1.42 3.56
N ASP A 61 -2.43 -0.40 4.42
CA ASP A 61 -1.56 -0.40 5.59
C ASP A 61 -2.05 -1.40 6.65
N ALA A 62 -3.34 -1.41 6.96
CA ALA A 62 -3.92 -2.39 7.87
C ALA A 62 -3.69 -3.82 7.39
N TRP A 63 -3.82 -4.07 6.07
CA TRP A 63 -3.53 -5.37 5.49
C TRP A 63 -2.05 -5.75 5.61
N MET A 64 -1.14 -4.80 5.38
CA MET A 64 0.30 -5.02 5.53
C MET A 64 0.70 -5.37 6.96
N LEU A 65 0.18 -4.61 7.93
CA LEU A 65 0.44 -4.83 9.35
C LEU A 65 -0.10 -6.19 9.82
N ASN A 66 -1.32 -6.54 9.42
CA ASN A 66 -1.93 -7.84 9.75
C ASN A 66 -1.18 -9.05 9.15
N ARG A 67 -0.45 -8.85 8.04
CA ARG A 67 0.35 -9.89 7.39
C ARG A 67 1.68 -10.15 8.12
N GLY A 68 2.08 -9.29 9.07
CA GLY A 68 3.31 -9.48 9.85
C GLY A 68 4.61 -9.13 9.11
N ARG A 69 4.57 -8.21 8.14
CA ARG A 69 5.80 -7.59 7.63
C ARG A 69 6.17 -6.36 8.47
N CYS A 70 6.81 -6.63 9.60
CA CYS A 70 7.72 -5.75 10.33
C CYS A 70 9.04 -6.51 10.50
#